data_AF-A0A2V9UXQ8-F1
#
_entry.id   AF-A0A2V9UXQ8-F1
#
_cell.length_a   1.000
_cell.length_b   1.000
_cell.length_c   1.000
_cell.angle_alpha   90.00
_cell.angle_beta   90.00
_cell.angle_gamma   90.00
#
_symmetry.space_group_name_H-M   'P 1'
#
loop_
_entity.id
_entity.type
_entity.pdbx_description
1 polymer ?
#
loop_
_entity_poly.entity_id
_entity_poly.type
_entity_poly.pdbx_seq_one_letter_code
_entity_poly.pdbx_strand_id
1 'polypeptide(L)'
;MAYKAKFEQWIPIPLEQAFSFFGNPETLARIMPPWMAVRVEDVWLVPPPDQPHNEQFAGEGSVLRISFPIVRRCSFRPAFQDLAPSA
;
A
#
# COMPACT_ATOMS: atom_id res chain seq x y z
N MET A 1 -8.64 11.34 20.71
CA MET A 1 -7.46 10.46 20.91
C MET A 1 -6.94 10.08 19.54
N ALA A 2 -5.68 10.35 19.23
CA ALA A 2 -5.06 10.00 17.95
C ALA A 2 -4.24 8.72 18.13
N TYR A 3 -4.47 7.73 17.27
CA TYR A 3 -3.72 6.47 17.26
C TYR A 3 -2.72 6.49 16.10
N LYS A 4 -1.49 6.04 16.36
CA LYS A 4 -0.42 5.95 15.35
C LYS A 4 0.05 4.51 15.23
N ALA A 5 0.03 3.98 14.02
CA ALA A 5 0.59 2.66 13.70
C ALA A 5 1.77 2.84 12.72
N LYS A 6 2.81 2.00 12.88
CA LYS A 6 3.98 1.95 11.99
C LYS A 6 4.25 0.49 11.65
N PHE A 7 4.48 0.20 10.38
CA PHE A 7 4.80 -1.13 9.86
C PHE A 7 6.03 -1.06 8.97
N GLU A 8 6.85 -2.10 8.98
CA GLU A 8 8.06 -2.21 8.17
C GLU A 8 8.14 -3.63 7.59
N GLN A 9 8.52 -3.76 6.32
CA GLN A 9 8.65 -5.03 5.61
C GLN A 9 9.82 -4.95 4.63
N TRP A 10 10.61 -6.03 4.57
CA TRP A 10 11.67 -6.19 3.57
C TRP A 10 11.15 -6.98 2.37
N ILE A 11 11.46 -6.51 1.16
CA ILE A 11 11.07 -7.14 -0.10
C ILE A 11 12.28 -7.22 -1.05
N PRO A 12 12.51 -8.35 -1.75
CA PRO A 12 13.67 -8.52 -2.62
C PRO A 12 13.43 -7.94 -4.02
N ILE A 13 12.98 -6.68 -4.10
CA ILE A 13 12.78 -5.96 -5.36
C ILE A 13 13.60 -4.67 -5.39
N PRO A 14 14.07 -4.22 -6.57
CA PRO A 14 14.76 -2.94 -6.71
C PRO A 14 13.91 -1.79 -6.20
N LEU A 15 14.58 -0.80 -5.59
CA LEU A 15 13.92 0.37 -4.99
C LEU A 15 13.03 1.13 -5.98
N GLU A 16 13.52 1.34 -7.20
CA GLU A 16 12.78 2.03 -8.27
C GLU A 16 11.47 1.30 -8.62
N GLN A 17 11.47 -0.03 -8.62
CA GLN A 17 10.26 -0.81 -8.88
C GLN A 17 9.27 -0.71 -7.72
N ALA A 18 9.75 -0.70 -6.47
CA ALA A 18 8.89 -0.48 -5.32
C ALA A 18 8.20 0.90 -5.38
N PHE A 19 8.96 1.97 -5.66
CA PHE A 19 8.38 3.31 -5.83
C PHE A 19 7.42 3.38 -7.02
N SER A 20 7.77 2.76 -8.15
CA SER A 20 6.88 2.71 -9.31
C SER A 20 5.56 2.00 -9.00
N PHE A 21 5.63 0.93 -8.20
CA PHE A 21 4.47 0.16 -7.78
C PHE A 21 3.56 0.97 -6.84
N PHE A 22 4.13 1.62 -5.82
CA PHE A 22 3.38 2.43 -4.86
C PHE A 22 2.93 3.79 -5.41
N GLY A 23 3.56 4.27 -6.49
CA GLY A 23 3.16 5.50 -7.18
C GLY A 23 1.85 5.37 -7.96
N ASN A 24 1.40 4.16 -8.28
CA ASN A 24 0.10 3.94 -8.93
C ASN A 24 -0.98 3.61 -7.87
N PRO A 25 -2.04 4.43 -7.74
CA PRO A 25 -3.10 4.20 -6.75
C PRO A 25 -3.88 2.90 -6.92
N GLU A 26 -4.04 2.41 -8.15
CA GLU A 26 -4.75 1.14 -8.39
C GLU A 26 -4.01 -0.03 -7.76
N THR A 27 -2.68 0.05 -7.77
CA THR A 27 -1.79 -0.94 -7.18
C THR A 27 -1.91 -0.95 -5.66
N LEU A 28 -2.14 0.22 -5.05
CA LEU A 28 -2.37 0.33 -3.60
C LEU A 28 -3.63 -0.43 -3.17
N ALA A 29 -4.68 -0.43 -3.98
CA ALA A 29 -5.87 -1.23 -3.70
C ALA A 29 -5.60 -2.74 -3.79
N ARG A 30 -4.72 -3.16 -4.72
CA ARG A 30 -4.40 -4.58 -4.95
C ARG A 30 -3.47 -5.18 -3.90
N ILE A 31 -2.57 -4.40 -3.31
CA ILE A 31 -1.67 -4.91 -2.26
C ILE A 31 -2.39 -5.11 -0.93
N MET A 32 -3.52 -4.45 -0.73
CA MET A 32 -4.31 -4.62 0.49
C MET A 32 -4.91 -6.04 0.52
N PRO A 33 -4.68 -6.81 1.59
CA PRO A 33 -5.27 -8.13 1.73
C PRO A 33 -6.79 -8.15 1.42
N PRO A 34 -7.28 -9.14 0.64
CA PRO A 34 -8.69 -9.19 0.21
C PRO A 34 -9.69 -9.14 1.36
N TRP A 35 -9.31 -9.67 2.54
CA TRP A 35 -10.13 -9.66 3.75
C TRP A 35 -10.40 -8.26 4.31
N MET A 36 -9.56 -7.26 3.99
CA MET A 36 -9.81 -5.87 4.38
C MET A 36 -10.93 -5.23 3.56
N ALA A 37 -11.34 -5.82 2.44
CA ALA A 37 -12.41 -5.31 1.58
C ALA A 37 -12.27 -3.79 1.30
N VAL A 38 -11.04 -3.35 1.06
CA VAL A 38 -10.72 -1.94 0.81
C VAL A 38 -11.46 -1.49 -0.45
N ARG A 39 -12.11 -0.33 -0.35
CA ARG A 39 -12.73 0.35 -1.48
C ARG A 39 -12.01 1.66 -1.73
N VAL A 40 -11.70 1.90 -2.99
CA VAL A 40 -11.25 3.21 -3.45
C VAL A 40 -12.51 4.03 -3.67
N GLU A 41 -12.69 5.07 -2.86
CA GLU A 41 -13.86 5.95 -2.95
C GLU A 41 -13.61 7.10 -3.93
N ASP A 42 -12.38 7.63 -3.91
CA ASP A 42 -12.01 8.80 -4.69
C ASP A 42 -10.51 8.84 -4.95
N VAL A 43 -10.13 9.33 -6.12
CA VAL A 43 -8.73 9.44 -6.54
C VAL A 43 -8.53 10.78 -7.24
N TRP A 44 -7.79 11.69 -6.61
CA TRP A 44 -7.25 12.88 -7.25
C TRP A 44 -5.75 12.73 -7.42
N LEU A 45 -5.32 12.56 -8.67
CA LEU A 45 -3.90 12.48 -9.02
C LEU A 45 -3.39 13.84 -9.45
N VAL A 46 -2.26 14.22 -8.89
CA VAL A 46 -1.41 15.31 -9.38
C VAL A 46 -0.21 14.63 -10.02
N PRO A 47 0.06 14.80 -11.32
CA PRO A 47 1.21 14.17 -11.94
C PRO A 47 2.51 14.71 -11.31
N PRO A 48 3.53 13.86 -11.09
CA PRO A 48 4.80 14.31 -10.52
C PRO A 48 5.51 15.29 -11.46
N PRO A 49 6.22 16.31 -10.91
CA PRO A 49 6.84 17.38 -11.70
C PRO A 49 7.91 16.87 -12.68
N ASP A 50 8.57 15.76 -12.36
CA ASP A 50 9.59 15.14 -13.21
C ASP A 50 9.00 14.35 -14.39
N GLN A 51 7.70 14.02 -14.33
CA GLN A 51 7.01 13.24 -15.34
C GLN A 51 5.59 13.79 -15.59
N PRO A 52 5.46 15.00 -16.15
CA PRO A 52 4.17 15.70 -16.29
C PRO A 52 3.19 14.97 -17.22
N HIS A 53 3.67 14.05 -18.07
CA HIS A 53 2.84 13.25 -18.97
C HIS A 53 2.35 11.94 -18.35
N ASN A 54 2.74 11.64 -17.10
CA ASN A 54 2.44 10.36 -16.47
C ASN A 54 1.26 10.51 -15.49
N GLU A 55 0.06 10.66 -16.05
CA GLU A 55 -1.20 10.91 -15.32
C GLU A 55 -1.60 9.76 -14.37
N GLN A 56 -0.98 8.59 -14.51
CA GLN A 56 -1.24 7.41 -13.68
C GLN A 56 -0.44 7.39 -12.36
N PHE A 57 0.53 8.29 -12.20
CA PHE A 57 1.38 8.36 -11.02
C PHE A 57 0.92 9.45 -10.05
N ALA A 58 0.86 9.09 -8.78
CA ALA A 58 0.60 9.99 -7.68
C ALA A 58 1.85 10.81 -7.36
N GLY A 59 1.88 12.06 -7.83
CA GLY A 59 2.83 13.09 -7.42
C GLY A 59 2.43 13.78 -6.12
N GLU A 60 3.27 14.70 -5.66
CA GLU A 60 3.01 15.52 -4.47
C GLU A 60 1.68 16.27 -4.60
N GLY A 61 0.84 16.21 -3.55
CA GLY A 61 -0.50 16.80 -3.56
C GLY A 61 -1.61 15.86 -4.05
N SER A 62 -1.28 14.65 -4.51
CA SER A 62 -2.30 13.63 -4.82
C SER A 62 -3.07 13.22 -3.57
N VAL A 63 -4.38 13.06 -3.72
CA VAL A 63 -5.30 12.67 -2.64
C VAL A 63 -5.98 11.36 -3.00
N LEU A 64 -5.71 10.33 -2.20
CA LEU A 64 -6.37 9.03 -2.28
C LEU A 64 -7.33 8.86 -1.11
N ARG A 65 -8.62 8.70 -1.41
CA ARG A 65 -9.63 8.40 -0.40
C ARG A 65 -9.98 6.91 -0.47
N ILE A 66 -9.60 6.17 0.57
CA ILE A 66 -9.98 4.76 0.73
C ILE A 66 -10.89 4.59 1.93
N SER A 67 -11.83 3.65 1.83
CA SER A 67 -12.64 3.18 2.93
C SER A 67 -12.37 1.69 3.17
N PHE A 68 -12.34 1.27 4.43
CA PHE A 68 -12.21 -0.14 4.78
C PHE A 68 -12.89 -0.45 6.12
N PRO A 69 -13.57 -1.60 6.26
CA PRO A 69 -14.10 -2.03 7.54
C PRO A 69 -12.97 -2.41 8.50
N ILE A 70 -12.89 -1.71 9.64
CA ILE A 70 -11.93 -2.01 10.73
C ILE A 70 -12.21 -3.38 11.39
N VAL A 71 -13.45 -3.89 11.27
CA VAL A 71 -13.86 -5.15 11.92
C VAL A 71 -14.66 -6.04 10.95
N ARG A 72 -13.98 -6.99 10.31
CA ARG A 72 -14.56 -8.26 9.89
C ARG A 72 -13.71 -9.39 10.49
N ARG A 73 -14.06 -9.79 11.72
CA ARG A 73 -13.64 -11.03 12.40
C ARG A 73 -12.16 -11.38 12.19
N CYS A 74 -11.28 -10.61 12.82
CA CYS A 74 -9.85 -10.89 12.91
C CYS A 74 -9.58 -12.30 13.46
N SER A 75 -9.24 -13.25 12.60
CA SER A 75 -8.37 -14.37 12.94
C SER A 75 -6.94 -14.00 12.53
N PHE A 76 -6.37 -12.98 13.18
CA PHE A 76 -4.94 -12.73 13.08
C PHE A 76 -4.22 -13.91 13.75
N ARG A 77 -3.78 -14.88 12.95
CA ARG A 77 -2.77 -15.85 13.37
C ARG A 77 -1.45 -15.37 12.76
N PRO A 78 -0.61 -14.63 13.49
CA PRO A 78 0.73 -14.32 13.02
C PRO A 78 1.49 -15.65 12.95
N ALA A 79 1.61 -16.21 11.75
CA ALA A 79 2.60 -17.24 11.47
C ALA A 79 3.88 -16.49 11.08
N PHE A 80 4.70 -16.16 12.07
CA PHE A 80 6.13 -15.99 11.82
C PHE A 80 6.62 -17.40 11.48
N GLN A 81 6.79 -17.71 10.19
CA GLN A 81 7.43 -18.95 9.81
C GLN A 81 8.92 -18.73 10.02
N ASP A 82 9.43 -19.27 11.12
CA ASP A 82 10.85 -19.30 11.43
C ASP A 82 11.61 -19.84 10.22
N LEU A 83 12.40 -18.98 9.58
CA LEU A 83 13.51 -19.40 8.73
C LEU A 83 14.63 -19.82 9.68
N ALA A 84 14.54 -21.06 10.17
CA ALA A 84 15.67 -21.72 10.80
C ALA A 84 16.81 -21.81 9.77
N PRO A 85 18.03 -21.33 10.07
CA PRO A 85 19.18 -21.69 9.26
C PRO A 85 19.49 -23.17 9.49
N SER A 86 19.48 -23.95 8.42
CA SER A 86 20.06 -25.30 8.43
C SER A 86 21.54 -25.16 8.79
N ALA A 87 21.95 -25.84 9.87
CA ALA A 87 23.35 -26.16 10.13
C ALA A 87 23.85 -27.23 9.16
#